data_AF-A0A6N7GYF9-F1
#
_entry.id   AF-A0A6N7GYF9-F1
#
_cell.length_a   1.000
_cell.length_b   1.000
_cell.length_c   1.000
_cell.angle_alpha   90.00
_cell.angle_beta   90.00
_cell.angle_gamma   90.00
#
_symmetry.space_group_name_H-M   'P 1'
#
loop_
_entity.id
_entity.type
_entity.pdbx_description
1 polymer ?
#
loop_
_entity_poly.entity_id
_entity_poly.type
_entity_poly.pdbx_seq_one_letter_code
_entity_poly.pdbx_strand_id
1 'polypeptide(L)'
;MTVDEVLRANKIVLPSTAPGRYYTTCPQCSQTRKKAKAPCLGVTVDEAGAHWGCSHCNWTGGGKSNGAASREPRGDKYIAIYDYTDEGGATLFQVCRTADKQFPQRKPDGKGGWTWGTAGVRKVLYRLPELLEAIAAENTILLVEGERDANNLRRIGIPATCNPGGASKPGQRPKWRSEYSTTLQGADIVIIPDNDEPGRAHAEAVAGMCNGVAARVRVLDIARHWPECPKGGDVSDWLSAGHTREQLDALIEATPDYCSTTSVEAPDNEMIQDAPRVVLTLSEFLAGFEPPDCLIEGLLQHHRLYALTGMPGSGKTAVALLIAALVSDRAGGKKLGALEVEHGRVVYIAKENPVDIRMRLIGMNVDPDKLDLLVIEQIDELDKDMPRIAREIEKFGDVVLVVVDTSPSLFPGDDENSNPQMGAHAKRLRRLGDLPGRPCVLALCHPVKNASTPESLVPRGGGAFIGEIDGNLSLYAHGDRLADLHWTGKFRGPDFEKITFRLNTVHSTGLIDRKGRLLPTVVAQVVTDAEAAEAEAKGLFQEDKILLAIMDRPNGSLAEWASDCGWFLHGDRSRPNKPLAQRVVDKLKRDKLVEKEGRQIVLTKAGKTAAKKARSPSEEQV
;
A
#
# COMPACT_ATOMS: atom_id res chain seq x y z
N MET A 1 -14.91 -13.53 -39.81
CA MET A 1 -13.92 -14.46 -40.39
C MET A 1 -13.89 -15.70 -39.52
N THR A 2 -13.98 -16.89 -40.08
CA THR A 2 -13.84 -18.16 -39.33
C THR A 2 -12.42 -18.32 -38.79
N VAL A 3 -12.20 -19.20 -37.81
CA VAL A 3 -10.85 -19.51 -37.30
C VAL A 3 -9.91 -19.90 -38.45
N ASP A 4 -10.39 -20.73 -39.38
CA ASP A 4 -9.65 -21.12 -40.59
C ASP A 4 -9.28 -19.92 -41.47
N GLU A 5 -10.19 -18.96 -41.66
CA GLU A 5 -9.93 -17.75 -42.45
C GLU A 5 -8.92 -16.83 -41.77
N VAL A 6 -9.00 -16.67 -40.44
CA VAL A 6 -8.05 -15.87 -39.66
C VAL A 6 -6.65 -16.50 -39.73
N LEU A 7 -6.55 -17.83 -39.58
CA LEU A 7 -5.27 -18.53 -39.66
C LEU A 7 -4.69 -18.49 -41.09
N ARG A 8 -5.51 -18.72 -42.13
CA ARG A 8 -5.08 -18.63 -43.54
C ARG A 8 -4.65 -17.23 -43.96
N ALA A 9 -5.41 -16.20 -43.57
CA ALA A 9 -5.06 -14.80 -43.86
C ALA A 9 -3.70 -14.40 -43.27
N ASN A 10 -3.33 -15.03 -42.15
CA ASN A 10 -2.05 -14.81 -41.48
C ASN A 10 -0.98 -15.85 -41.85
N LYS A 11 -1.23 -16.69 -42.86
CA LYS A 11 -0.33 -17.74 -43.36
C LYS A 11 0.09 -18.75 -42.27
N ILE A 12 -0.81 -19.03 -41.32
CA ILE A 12 -0.61 -20.00 -40.24
C ILE A 12 -1.29 -21.31 -40.63
N VAL A 13 -0.53 -22.41 -40.58
CA VAL A 13 -1.03 -23.76 -40.90
C VAL A 13 -0.99 -24.62 -39.64
N LEU A 14 -2.15 -25.17 -39.27
CA LEU A 14 -2.34 -26.10 -38.16
C LEU A 14 -2.87 -27.45 -38.67
N PRO A 15 -2.59 -28.56 -37.95
CA PRO A 15 -3.14 -29.88 -38.29
C PRO A 15 -4.64 -30.02 -38.00
N SER A 16 -5.19 -29.16 -37.13
CA SER A 16 -6.61 -29.10 -36.79
C SER A 16 -6.96 -27.68 -36.31
N THR A 17 -8.21 -27.28 -36.46
CA THR A 17 -8.78 -26.03 -35.93
C THR A 17 -9.87 -26.29 -34.89
N ALA A 18 -9.90 -27.50 -34.32
CA ALA A 18 -10.66 -27.76 -33.11
C ALA A 18 -10.11 -26.92 -31.92
N PRO A 19 -10.92 -26.64 -30.88
CA PRO A 19 -10.45 -25.93 -29.70
C PRO A 19 -9.26 -26.64 -29.04
N GLY A 20 -8.20 -25.90 -28.73
CA GLY A 20 -6.97 -26.45 -28.19
C GLY A 20 -5.74 -25.60 -28.49
N ARG A 21 -4.59 -26.01 -27.94
CA ARG A 21 -3.30 -25.35 -28.16
C ARG A 21 -2.40 -26.16 -29.08
N TYR A 22 -1.90 -25.51 -30.10
CA TYR A 22 -1.08 -26.09 -31.16
C TYR A 22 0.24 -25.36 -31.30
N TYR A 23 1.26 -26.05 -31.80
CA TYR A 23 2.56 -25.45 -32.09
C TYR A 23 2.92 -25.69 -33.56
N THR A 24 3.33 -24.64 -34.24
CA THR A 24 3.69 -24.67 -35.65
C THR A 24 4.87 -23.74 -35.95
N THR A 25 5.31 -23.69 -37.21
CA THR A 25 6.36 -22.78 -37.68
C THR A 25 5.80 -21.35 -37.83
N CYS A 26 6.60 -20.35 -37.51
CA CYS A 26 6.18 -18.96 -37.59
C CYS A 26 6.40 -18.41 -39.01
N PRO A 27 5.37 -17.90 -39.71
CA PRO A 27 5.51 -17.39 -41.07
C PRO A 27 6.39 -16.13 -41.14
N GLN A 28 6.58 -15.42 -40.02
CA GLN A 28 7.39 -14.20 -39.95
C GLN A 28 8.90 -14.48 -39.80
N CYS A 29 9.29 -15.56 -39.11
CA CYS A 29 10.69 -15.76 -38.74
C CYS A 29 11.24 -17.17 -38.97
N SER A 30 10.42 -18.16 -39.31
CA SER A 30 10.93 -19.53 -39.46
C SER A 30 11.87 -19.68 -40.64
N GLN A 31 11.66 -18.97 -41.75
CA GLN A 31 12.51 -19.09 -42.95
C GLN A 31 13.95 -18.58 -42.71
N THR A 32 14.14 -17.68 -41.76
CA THR A 32 15.46 -17.10 -41.43
C THR A 32 16.14 -17.80 -40.24
N ARG A 33 15.51 -18.80 -39.62
CA ARG A 33 16.05 -19.55 -38.48
C ARG A 33 16.92 -20.72 -38.94
N LYS A 34 18.05 -20.95 -38.24
CA LYS A 34 18.91 -22.14 -38.42
C LYS A 34 18.13 -23.47 -38.34
N LYS A 35 17.08 -23.55 -37.53
CA LYS A 35 16.16 -24.70 -37.43
C LYS A 35 14.78 -24.34 -38.00
N ALA A 36 14.72 -24.02 -39.29
CA ALA A 36 13.52 -23.46 -39.93
C ALA A 36 12.24 -24.30 -39.77
N LYS A 37 12.39 -25.64 -39.69
CA LYS A 37 11.27 -26.59 -39.54
C LYS A 37 10.83 -26.84 -38.09
N ALA A 38 11.57 -26.34 -37.09
CA ALA A 38 11.20 -26.52 -35.69
C ALA A 38 10.11 -25.51 -35.28
N PRO A 39 9.02 -25.96 -34.62
CA PRO A 39 7.92 -25.09 -34.26
C PRO A 39 8.36 -24.02 -33.25
N CYS A 40 7.88 -22.80 -33.45
CA CYS A 40 8.17 -21.65 -32.57
C CYS A 40 6.98 -20.71 -32.41
N LEU A 41 5.85 -21.01 -33.06
CA LEU A 41 4.60 -20.28 -32.95
C LEU A 41 3.62 -21.12 -32.15
N GLY A 42 3.21 -20.65 -30.97
CA GLY A 42 2.09 -21.24 -30.23
C GLY A 42 0.78 -20.59 -30.68
N VAL A 43 -0.21 -21.39 -31.02
CA VAL A 43 -1.55 -20.96 -31.46
C VAL A 43 -2.59 -21.61 -30.56
N THR A 44 -3.50 -20.82 -29.99
CA THR A 44 -4.62 -21.28 -29.17
C THR A 44 -5.90 -21.01 -29.95
N VAL A 45 -6.74 -22.03 -30.10
CA VAL A 45 -8.08 -21.92 -30.66
C VAL A 45 -9.09 -22.15 -29.54
N ASP A 46 -10.01 -21.23 -29.36
CA ASP A 46 -11.09 -21.31 -28.38
C ASP A 46 -12.39 -20.70 -28.93
N GLU A 47 -13.41 -20.60 -28.09
CA GLU A 47 -14.72 -20.03 -28.47
C GLU A 47 -14.64 -18.54 -28.86
N ALA A 48 -13.59 -17.82 -28.43
CA ALA A 48 -13.36 -16.43 -28.80
C ALA A 48 -12.57 -16.29 -30.11
N GLY A 49 -11.99 -17.36 -30.65
CA GLY A 49 -11.34 -17.42 -31.95
C GLY A 49 -9.95 -18.05 -31.91
N ALA A 50 -9.07 -17.63 -32.83
CA ALA A 50 -7.67 -18.06 -32.83
C ALA A 50 -6.76 -16.94 -32.35
N HIS A 51 -5.82 -17.27 -31.45
CA HIS A 51 -4.81 -16.37 -30.89
C HIS A 51 -3.42 -17.01 -30.97
N TRP A 52 -2.36 -16.25 -31.29
CA TRP A 52 -1.00 -16.80 -31.40
C TRP A 52 0.08 -15.88 -30.84
N GLY A 53 1.21 -16.50 -30.49
CA GLY A 53 2.43 -15.84 -30.07
C GLY A 53 3.67 -16.64 -30.43
N CYS A 54 4.65 -15.99 -31.05
CA CYS A 54 5.91 -16.61 -31.42
C CYS A 54 6.97 -16.41 -30.33
N SER A 55 7.55 -17.50 -29.83
CA SER A 55 8.61 -17.44 -28.80
C SER A 55 9.97 -16.99 -29.32
N HIS A 56 10.10 -16.71 -30.63
CA HIS A 56 11.35 -16.27 -31.25
C HIS A 56 11.32 -14.81 -31.67
N CYS A 57 10.30 -14.36 -32.41
CA CYS A 57 10.21 -12.98 -32.90
C CYS A 57 9.15 -12.13 -32.18
N ASN A 58 8.50 -12.67 -31.14
CA ASN A 58 7.42 -12.02 -30.39
C ASN A 58 6.22 -11.56 -31.24
N TRP A 59 6.08 -12.06 -32.46
CA TRP A 59 4.91 -11.81 -33.29
C TRP A 59 3.67 -12.43 -32.65
N THR A 60 2.65 -11.61 -32.43
CA THR A 60 1.38 -11.99 -31.80
C THR A 60 0.21 -11.57 -32.68
N GLY A 61 -0.94 -12.23 -32.54
CA GLY A 61 -2.15 -11.88 -33.28
C GLY A 61 -3.35 -12.76 -32.89
N GLY A 62 -4.52 -12.42 -33.43
CA GLY A 62 -5.73 -13.23 -33.27
C GLY A 62 -7.00 -12.56 -33.78
N GLY A 63 -8.07 -13.33 -33.99
CA GLY A 63 -9.34 -12.86 -34.55
C GLY A 63 -10.54 -13.73 -34.18
N LYS A 64 -11.71 -13.09 -34.01
CA LYS A 64 -12.96 -13.73 -33.54
C LYS A 64 -13.73 -14.43 -34.67
N SER A 65 -14.18 -15.67 -34.42
CA SER A 65 -15.20 -16.34 -35.24
C SER A 65 -16.58 -15.71 -34.98
N ASN A 66 -16.93 -14.68 -35.74
CA ASN A 66 -18.31 -14.20 -35.80
C ASN A 66 -19.08 -15.02 -36.83
N GLY A 67 -20.01 -15.86 -36.36
CA GLY A 67 -21.21 -16.18 -37.13
C GLY A 67 -21.88 -14.86 -37.49
N ALA A 68 -21.82 -14.52 -38.78
CA ALA A 68 -22.14 -13.19 -39.26
C ALA A 68 -23.67 -12.98 -39.28
N ALA A 69 -24.13 -11.96 -38.57
CA ALA A 69 -25.02 -11.02 -39.25
C ALA A 69 -24.11 -9.94 -39.83
N SER A 70 -23.93 -9.97 -41.13
CA SER A 70 -23.52 -8.82 -41.91
C SER A 70 -24.39 -7.63 -41.50
N ARG A 71 -23.78 -6.62 -40.89
CA ARG A 71 -24.29 -5.27 -41.10
C ARG A 71 -23.57 -4.74 -42.33
N GLU A 72 -24.17 -5.04 -43.48
CA GLU A 72 -24.30 -4.03 -44.52
C GLU A 72 -24.68 -2.68 -43.88
N PRO A 73 -24.34 -1.54 -44.53
CA PRO A 73 -24.38 -0.24 -43.87
C PRO A 73 -25.72 -0.10 -43.18
N ARG A 74 -25.72 0.25 -41.88
CA ARG A 74 -26.96 0.66 -41.20
C ARG A 74 -27.49 1.85 -41.98
N GLY A 75 -28.27 1.57 -43.01
CA GLY A 75 -29.21 2.49 -43.59
C GLY A 75 -30.15 2.84 -42.45
N ASP A 76 -29.95 4.06 -41.95
CA ASP A 76 -30.82 4.81 -41.07
C ASP A 76 -30.98 4.29 -39.62
N LYS A 77 -30.91 5.13 -38.58
CA LYS A 77 -30.76 6.58 -38.48
C LYS A 77 -30.18 6.85 -37.09
N TYR A 78 -28.98 7.41 -37.00
CA TYR A 78 -28.64 8.13 -35.77
C TYR A 78 -29.71 9.22 -35.60
N ILE A 79 -30.34 9.27 -34.44
CA ILE A 79 -31.39 10.27 -34.17
C ILE A 79 -30.76 11.64 -33.88
N ALA A 80 -29.46 11.65 -33.55
CA ALA A 80 -28.62 12.84 -33.49
C ALA A 80 -27.16 12.45 -33.68
N ILE A 81 -26.38 13.37 -34.24
CA ILE A 81 -24.92 13.29 -34.32
C ILE A 81 -24.37 14.55 -33.68
N TYR A 82 -23.43 14.39 -32.76
CA TYR A 82 -22.81 15.48 -32.04
C TYR A 82 -21.34 15.57 -32.42
N ASP A 83 -20.97 16.67 -33.08
CA ASP A 83 -19.60 16.97 -33.46
C ASP A 83 -18.81 17.53 -32.28
N TYR A 84 -17.66 16.92 -32.01
CA TYR A 84 -16.65 17.45 -31.09
C TYR A 84 -15.51 17.99 -31.92
N THR A 85 -15.40 19.32 -31.98
CA THR A 85 -14.43 20.05 -32.80
C THR A 85 -13.28 20.59 -31.95
N ASP A 86 -12.15 20.87 -32.58
CA ASP A 86 -11.14 21.72 -31.99
C ASP A 86 -11.58 23.21 -31.96
N GLU A 87 -10.70 24.07 -31.47
CA GLU A 87 -10.89 25.51 -31.35
C GLU A 87 -11.12 26.19 -32.71
N GLY A 88 -10.59 25.61 -33.80
CA GLY A 88 -10.78 26.09 -35.18
C GLY A 88 -12.04 25.54 -35.86
N GLY A 89 -12.83 24.73 -35.17
CA GLY A 89 -14.04 24.10 -35.71
C GLY A 89 -13.79 22.82 -36.51
N ALA A 90 -12.57 22.29 -36.55
CA ALA A 90 -12.29 21.04 -37.23
C ALA A 90 -12.75 19.84 -36.39
N THR A 91 -13.55 18.94 -36.97
CA THR A 91 -14.11 17.78 -36.25
C THR A 91 -13.02 16.79 -35.84
N LEU A 92 -12.86 16.59 -34.52
CA LEU A 92 -11.95 15.60 -33.94
C LEU A 92 -12.61 14.22 -33.86
N PHE A 93 -13.85 14.18 -33.39
CA PHE A 93 -14.68 12.97 -33.32
C PHE A 93 -16.17 13.32 -33.24
N GLN A 94 -17.00 12.30 -33.41
CA GLN A 94 -18.45 12.38 -33.28
C GLN A 94 -18.96 11.42 -32.23
N VAL A 95 -20.00 11.84 -31.52
CA VAL A 95 -20.85 10.98 -30.69
C VAL A 95 -22.18 10.81 -31.43
N CYS A 96 -22.52 9.57 -31.77
CA CYS A 96 -23.72 9.27 -32.55
C CYS A 96 -24.79 8.67 -31.64
N ARG A 97 -25.92 9.37 -31.46
CA ARG A 97 -27.02 8.87 -30.64
C ARG A 97 -27.92 7.94 -31.44
N THR A 98 -28.17 6.76 -30.91
CA THR A 98 -29.11 5.79 -31.49
C THR A 98 -30.48 5.86 -30.82
N ALA A 99 -31.51 5.28 -31.47
CA ALA A 99 -32.88 5.26 -30.92
C ALA A 99 -32.98 4.51 -29.58
N ASP A 100 -32.12 3.51 -29.35
CA ASP A 100 -31.98 2.74 -28.10
C ASP A 100 -31.10 3.42 -27.04
N LYS A 101 -30.91 4.75 -27.14
CA LYS A 101 -30.12 5.58 -26.22
C LYS A 101 -28.67 5.06 -26.02
N GLN A 102 -28.05 4.53 -27.07
CA GLN A 102 -26.62 4.25 -27.10
C GLN A 102 -25.86 5.40 -27.77
N PHE A 103 -24.58 5.53 -27.43
CA PHE A 103 -23.73 6.64 -27.86
C PHE A 103 -22.39 6.15 -28.46
N PRO A 104 -22.41 5.35 -29.55
CA PRO A 104 -21.18 4.98 -30.26
C PRO A 104 -20.41 6.22 -30.74
N GLN A 105 -19.10 6.18 -30.59
CA GLN A 105 -18.21 7.27 -31.00
C GLN A 105 -17.38 6.89 -32.23
N ARG A 106 -17.14 7.83 -33.13
CA ARG A 106 -16.33 7.64 -34.34
C ARG A 106 -15.43 8.85 -34.59
N LYS A 107 -14.33 8.67 -35.32
CA LYS A 107 -13.40 9.73 -35.73
C LYS A 107 -13.23 9.78 -37.25
N PRO A 108 -12.87 10.92 -37.84
CA PRO A 108 -12.52 10.98 -39.26
C PRO A 108 -11.36 10.01 -39.59
N ASP A 109 -11.41 9.37 -40.75
CA ASP A 109 -10.36 8.44 -41.21
C ASP A 109 -9.25 9.11 -42.05
N GLY A 110 -9.35 10.43 -42.26
CA GLY A 110 -8.44 11.20 -43.11
C GLY A 110 -8.66 11.04 -44.62
N LYS A 111 -9.66 10.26 -45.03
CA LYS A 111 -10.01 9.96 -46.43
C LYS A 111 -11.45 10.36 -46.78
N GLY A 112 -12.09 11.17 -45.94
CA GLY A 112 -13.49 11.58 -46.08
C GLY A 112 -14.50 10.58 -45.50
N GLY A 113 -14.04 9.53 -44.81
CA GLY A 113 -14.86 8.54 -44.12
C GLY A 113 -14.71 8.58 -42.60
N TRP A 114 -15.23 7.54 -41.93
CA TRP A 114 -15.28 7.44 -40.48
C TRP A 114 -14.73 6.11 -39.97
N THR A 115 -13.92 6.16 -38.92
CA THR A 115 -13.46 4.99 -38.16
C THR A 115 -14.11 4.94 -36.78
N TRP A 116 -14.58 3.76 -36.37
CA TRP A 116 -15.18 3.57 -35.05
C TRP A 116 -14.17 3.64 -33.91
N GLY A 117 -14.59 4.22 -32.79
CA GLY A 117 -13.76 4.47 -31.62
C GLY A 117 -12.97 5.77 -31.71
N THR A 118 -12.45 6.20 -30.57
CA THR A 118 -11.76 7.50 -30.41
C THR A 118 -10.38 7.34 -29.78
N ALA A 119 -9.80 6.14 -29.91
CA ALA A 119 -8.43 5.88 -29.47
C ALA A 119 -7.45 6.82 -30.20
N GLY A 120 -6.58 7.46 -29.42
CA GLY A 120 -5.58 8.42 -29.91
C GLY A 120 -6.15 9.78 -30.36
N VAL A 121 -7.41 10.10 -30.06
CA VAL A 121 -8.01 11.40 -30.38
C VAL A 121 -8.07 12.26 -29.12
N ARG A 122 -7.67 13.55 -29.24
CA ARG A 122 -7.84 14.55 -28.18
C ARG A 122 -9.31 14.63 -27.78
N LYS A 123 -9.57 14.55 -26.48
CA LYS A 123 -10.92 14.71 -25.93
C LYS A 123 -11.14 16.16 -25.54
N VAL A 124 -12.28 16.70 -25.94
CA VAL A 124 -12.68 18.09 -25.73
C VAL A 124 -14.11 18.14 -25.21
N LEU A 125 -14.51 19.28 -24.65
CA LEU A 125 -15.89 19.57 -24.29
C LEU A 125 -16.75 19.81 -25.53
N TYR A 126 -18.04 19.50 -25.45
CA TYR A 126 -18.97 19.67 -26.57
C TYR A 126 -19.16 21.15 -26.90
N ARG A 127 -19.17 21.51 -28.20
CA ARG A 127 -19.24 22.91 -28.68
C ARG A 127 -18.09 23.78 -28.16
N LEU A 128 -16.86 23.29 -28.29
CA LEU A 128 -15.67 23.94 -27.76
C LEU A 128 -15.49 25.40 -28.27
N PRO A 129 -15.62 25.73 -29.58
CA PRO A 129 -15.51 27.12 -30.02
C PRO A 129 -16.53 28.03 -29.35
N GLU A 130 -17.81 27.64 -29.34
CA GLU A 130 -18.88 28.47 -28.77
C GLU A 130 -18.87 28.47 -27.23
N LEU A 131 -18.13 27.55 -26.61
CA LEU A 131 -17.83 27.58 -25.18
C LEU A 131 -16.76 28.63 -24.88
N LEU A 132 -15.67 28.63 -25.64
CA LEU A 132 -14.57 29.59 -25.47
C LEU A 132 -15.05 31.03 -25.71
N GLU A 133 -15.89 31.25 -26.71
CA GLU A 133 -16.54 32.56 -26.94
C GLU A 133 -17.41 33.00 -25.75
N ALA A 134 -18.19 32.07 -25.19
CA ALA A 134 -19.06 32.38 -24.06
C ALA A 134 -18.25 32.70 -22.79
N ILE A 135 -17.14 31.99 -22.55
CA ILE A 135 -16.20 32.27 -21.45
C ILE A 135 -15.54 33.64 -21.64
N ALA A 136 -15.06 33.94 -22.86
CA ALA A 136 -14.44 35.23 -23.16
C ALA A 136 -15.41 36.42 -23.02
N ALA A 137 -16.70 36.17 -23.20
CA ALA A 137 -17.77 37.15 -22.97
C ALA A 137 -18.31 37.14 -21.53
N GLU A 138 -17.64 36.45 -20.60
CA GLU A 138 -17.99 36.37 -19.17
C GLU A 138 -19.42 35.87 -18.89
N ASN A 139 -19.97 35.04 -19.78
CA ASN A 139 -21.28 34.45 -19.57
C ASN A 139 -21.21 33.26 -18.60
N THR A 140 -22.26 33.06 -17.80
CA THR A 140 -22.45 31.83 -17.03
C THR A 140 -22.60 30.62 -17.96
N ILE A 141 -21.82 29.56 -17.71
CA ILE A 141 -21.80 28.33 -18.48
C ILE A 141 -22.50 27.21 -17.70
N LEU A 142 -23.50 26.56 -18.32
CA LEU A 142 -24.15 25.38 -17.73
C LEU A 142 -23.44 24.10 -18.16
N LEU A 143 -23.04 23.28 -17.19
CA LEU A 143 -22.51 21.94 -17.38
C LEU A 143 -23.60 20.92 -17.10
N VAL A 144 -23.99 20.17 -18.13
CA VAL A 144 -25.02 19.13 -18.07
C VAL A 144 -24.43 17.77 -18.46
N GLU A 145 -25.12 16.68 -18.15
CA GLU A 145 -24.57 15.34 -18.40
C GLU A 145 -24.48 14.97 -19.89
N GLY A 146 -25.41 15.46 -20.73
CA GLY A 146 -25.56 15.03 -22.12
C GLY A 146 -25.68 16.14 -23.17
N GLU A 147 -25.36 15.79 -24.43
CA GLU A 147 -25.36 16.75 -25.55
C GLU A 147 -26.78 17.24 -25.92
N ARG A 148 -27.83 16.46 -25.60
CA ARG A 148 -29.22 16.88 -25.82
C ARG A 148 -29.55 18.07 -24.92
N ASP A 149 -29.24 17.96 -23.64
CA ASP A 149 -29.50 18.96 -22.62
C ASP A 149 -28.75 20.26 -22.93
N ALA A 150 -27.48 20.13 -23.34
CA ALA A 150 -26.68 21.28 -23.75
C ALA A 150 -27.30 22.00 -24.97
N ASN A 151 -27.83 21.25 -25.94
CA ASN A 151 -28.50 21.84 -27.09
C ASN A 151 -29.84 22.51 -26.72
N ASN A 152 -30.61 21.94 -25.79
CA ASN A 152 -31.88 22.52 -25.34
C ASN A 152 -31.67 23.82 -24.55
N LEU A 153 -30.65 23.88 -23.69
CA LEU A 153 -30.26 25.10 -22.99
C LEU A 153 -29.79 26.19 -23.95
N ARG A 154 -28.98 25.84 -24.96
CA ARG A 154 -28.56 26.81 -25.98
C ARG A 154 -29.72 27.33 -26.83
N ARG A 155 -30.77 26.54 -27.08
CA ARG A 155 -31.97 27.00 -27.80
C ARG A 155 -32.72 28.09 -27.05
N ILE A 156 -32.67 28.09 -25.72
CA ILE A 156 -33.23 29.16 -24.89
C ILE A 156 -32.21 30.27 -24.59
N GLY A 157 -31.02 30.24 -25.22
CA GLY A 157 -30.03 31.30 -25.13
C GLY A 157 -29.06 31.19 -23.95
N ILE A 158 -28.96 30.03 -23.30
CA ILE A 158 -28.01 29.80 -22.21
C ILE A 158 -26.79 29.01 -22.73
N PRO A 159 -25.56 29.53 -22.59
CA PRO A 159 -24.35 28.78 -22.95
C PRO A 159 -24.26 27.48 -22.13
N ALA A 160 -24.17 26.35 -22.81
CA ALA A 160 -24.08 25.05 -22.17
C ALA A 160 -23.14 24.08 -22.89
N THR A 161 -22.54 23.16 -22.14
CA THR A 161 -21.65 22.10 -22.63
C THR A 161 -21.72 20.83 -21.77
N CYS A 162 -21.07 19.75 -22.22
CA CYS A 162 -20.96 18.47 -21.53
C CYS A 162 -19.67 17.73 -21.94
N ASN A 163 -19.24 16.73 -21.16
CA ASN A 163 -18.14 15.83 -21.54
C ASN A 163 -18.63 14.66 -22.41
N PRO A 164 -17.78 14.11 -23.28
CA PRO A 164 -18.16 12.94 -24.06
C PRO A 164 -18.38 11.73 -23.14
N GLY A 165 -19.57 11.14 -23.22
CA GLY A 165 -19.92 9.89 -22.54
C GLY A 165 -20.54 10.04 -21.14
N GLY A 166 -20.91 11.26 -20.71
CA GLY A 166 -21.73 11.53 -19.51
C GLY A 166 -21.15 11.00 -18.20
N ALA A 167 -22.03 10.64 -17.26
CA ALA A 167 -21.64 10.12 -15.95
C ALA A 167 -21.01 8.72 -16.02
N SER A 168 -20.16 8.42 -15.04
CA SER A 168 -19.62 7.08 -14.84
C SER A 168 -20.67 6.14 -14.23
N LYS A 169 -20.62 4.85 -14.57
CA LYS A 169 -21.43 3.85 -13.86
C LYS A 169 -20.96 3.72 -12.41
N PRO A 170 -21.82 3.31 -11.46
CA PRO A 170 -21.41 3.03 -10.08
C PRO A 170 -20.17 2.11 -10.03
N GLY A 171 -19.18 2.49 -9.23
CA GLY A 171 -17.91 1.76 -9.09
C GLY A 171 -16.88 1.97 -10.22
N GLN A 172 -17.17 2.82 -11.21
CA GLN A 172 -16.19 3.23 -12.22
C GLN A 172 -15.60 4.61 -11.88
N ARG A 173 -14.36 4.86 -12.32
CA ARG A 173 -13.74 6.18 -12.18
C ARG A 173 -14.58 7.25 -12.91
N PRO A 174 -14.64 8.49 -12.40
CA PRO A 174 -15.28 9.60 -13.10
C PRO A 174 -14.75 9.74 -14.52
N LYS A 175 -15.66 9.99 -15.48
CA LYS A 175 -15.31 10.20 -16.89
C LYS A 175 -14.85 11.62 -17.19
N TRP A 176 -15.01 12.54 -16.24
CA TRP A 176 -14.45 13.88 -16.29
C TRP A 176 -12.93 13.82 -16.20
N ARG A 177 -12.24 14.68 -16.96
CA ARG A 177 -10.79 14.72 -17.06
C ARG A 177 -10.31 16.12 -16.72
N SER A 178 -9.09 16.21 -16.17
CA SER A 178 -8.46 17.49 -15.81
C SER A 178 -8.43 18.48 -16.97
N GLU A 179 -8.23 18.01 -18.19
CA GLU A 179 -8.16 18.80 -19.42
C GLU A 179 -9.49 19.51 -19.73
N TYR A 180 -10.62 18.94 -19.29
CA TYR A 180 -11.92 19.61 -19.39
C TYR A 180 -12.01 20.76 -18.39
N SER A 181 -11.58 20.55 -17.14
CA SER A 181 -11.52 21.63 -16.14
C SER A 181 -10.61 22.77 -16.62
N THR A 182 -9.43 22.46 -17.18
CA THR A 182 -8.51 23.47 -17.72
C THR A 182 -9.15 24.31 -18.84
N THR A 183 -10.06 23.73 -19.63
CA THR A 183 -10.79 24.47 -20.67
C THR A 183 -11.75 25.51 -20.07
N LEU A 184 -12.19 25.31 -18.83
CA LEU A 184 -13.13 26.16 -18.10
C LEU A 184 -12.41 27.17 -17.18
N GLN A 185 -11.10 27.38 -17.37
CA GLN A 185 -10.32 28.28 -16.53
C GLN A 185 -10.90 29.69 -16.54
N GLY A 186 -11.18 30.23 -15.36
CA GLY A 186 -11.75 31.58 -15.20
C GLY A 186 -13.24 31.71 -15.54
N ALA A 187 -13.95 30.63 -15.86
CA ALA A 187 -15.38 30.68 -16.18
C ALA A 187 -16.28 30.73 -14.92
N ASP A 188 -17.47 31.31 -15.02
CA ASP A 188 -18.57 31.09 -14.07
C ASP A 188 -19.39 29.89 -14.54
N ILE A 189 -19.37 28.79 -13.76
CA ILE A 189 -19.99 27.53 -14.15
C ILE A 189 -21.09 27.09 -13.18
N VAL A 190 -22.17 26.54 -13.74
CA VAL A 190 -23.26 25.91 -12.99
C VAL A 190 -23.44 24.49 -13.48
N ILE A 191 -23.26 23.51 -12.59
CA ILE A 191 -23.41 22.09 -12.89
C ILE A 191 -24.82 21.64 -12.53
N ILE A 192 -25.53 21.04 -13.49
CA ILE A 192 -26.88 20.51 -13.30
C ILE A 192 -26.83 18.99 -13.47
N PRO A 193 -26.96 18.20 -12.37
CA PRO A 193 -27.01 16.75 -12.45
C PRO A 193 -28.36 16.23 -12.96
N ASP A 194 -28.34 15.04 -13.57
CA ASP A 194 -29.54 14.22 -13.73
C ASP A 194 -30.08 13.79 -12.35
N ASN A 195 -31.40 13.63 -12.22
CA ASN A 195 -32.06 13.25 -10.97
C ASN A 195 -31.90 11.75 -10.64
N ASP A 196 -30.66 11.31 -10.49
CA ASP A 196 -30.31 10.00 -9.98
C ASP A 196 -28.97 10.03 -9.21
N GLU A 197 -28.61 8.88 -8.64
CA GLU A 197 -27.40 8.77 -7.82
C GLU A 197 -26.10 8.89 -8.66
N PRO A 198 -25.97 8.26 -9.85
CA PRO A 198 -24.85 8.51 -10.75
C PRO A 198 -24.69 9.97 -11.18
N GLY A 199 -25.78 10.66 -11.52
CA GLY A 199 -25.78 12.07 -11.94
C GLY A 199 -25.31 13.00 -10.83
N ARG A 200 -25.81 12.83 -9.61
CA ARG A 200 -25.34 13.61 -8.43
C ARG A 200 -23.87 13.33 -8.11
N ALA A 201 -23.44 12.07 -8.14
CA ALA A 201 -22.04 11.72 -7.92
C ALA A 201 -21.12 12.29 -9.02
N HIS A 202 -21.60 12.36 -10.26
CA HIS A 202 -20.90 12.99 -11.36
C HIS A 202 -20.75 14.49 -11.15
N ALA A 203 -21.84 15.20 -10.82
CA ALA A 203 -21.79 16.64 -10.55
C ALA A 203 -20.83 17.00 -9.42
N GLU A 204 -20.82 16.23 -8.33
CA GLU A 204 -19.87 16.43 -7.22
C GLU A 204 -18.41 16.27 -7.69
N ALA A 205 -18.12 15.26 -8.50
CA ALA A 205 -16.77 15.04 -9.04
C ALA A 205 -16.35 16.17 -10.00
N VAL A 206 -17.26 16.65 -10.85
CA VAL A 206 -17.00 17.79 -11.75
C VAL A 206 -16.77 19.06 -10.95
N ALA A 207 -17.60 19.33 -9.95
CA ALA A 207 -17.50 20.51 -9.09
C ALA A 207 -16.16 20.54 -8.35
N GLY A 208 -15.76 19.43 -7.71
CA GLY A 208 -14.47 19.32 -7.05
C GLY A 208 -13.27 19.48 -8.00
N MET A 209 -13.36 18.99 -9.25
CA MET A 209 -12.29 19.13 -10.25
C MET A 209 -12.24 20.50 -10.93
N CYS A 210 -13.32 21.30 -10.87
CA CYS A 210 -13.36 22.65 -11.40
C CYS A 210 -13.13 23.71 -10.31
N ASN A 211 -13.27 23.35 -9.04
CA ASN A 211 -12.97 24.21 -7.91
C ASN A 211 -11.49 24.62 -7.91
N GLY A 212 -11.21 25.92 -7.86
CA GLY A 212 -9.86 26.48 -8.03
C GLY A 212 -9.35 26.55 -9.47
N VAL A 213 -10.18 26.19 -10.47
CA VAL A 213 -9.87 26.35 -11.90
C VAL A 213 -10.83 27.34 -12.55
N ALA A 214 -12.13 27.12 -12.39
CA ALA A 214 -13.18 28.06 -12.77
C ALA A 214 -13.19 29.26 -11.79
N ALA A 215 -13.60 30.44 -12.26
CA ALA A 215 -13.73 31.63 -11.41
C ALA A 215 -14.84 31.46 -10.37
N ARG A 216 -15.91 30.75 -10.74
CA ARG A 216 -17.04 30.48 -9.87
C ARG A 216 -17.64 29.13 -10.22
N VAL A 217 -17.93 28.29 -9.23
CA VAL A 217 -18.55 26.98 -9.40
C VAL A 217 -19.82 26.92 -8.60
N ARG A 218 -20.91 26.43 -9.18
CA ARG A 218 -22.20 26.20 -8.52
C ARG A 218 -22.74 24.82 -8.91
N VAL A 219 -23.47 24.17 -8.02
CA VAL A 219 -24.17 22.90 -8.30
C VAL A 219 -25.66 23.09 -8.07
N LEU A 220 -26.43 23.11 -9.16
CA LEU A 220 -27.88 23.30 -9.13
C LEU A 220 -28.60 21.96 -9.36
N ASP A 221 -29.04 21.35 -8.27
CA ASP A 221 -29.90 20.16 -8.30
C ASP A 221 -31.37 20.57 -8.50
N ILE A 222 -31.79 20.67 -9.77
CA ILE A 222 -33.14 21.12 -10.16
C ILE A 222 -34.26 20.25 -9.57
N ALA A 223 -33.99 18.98 -9.24
CA ALA A 223 -34.98 18.10 -8.64
C ALA A 223 -35.40 18.55 -7.23
N ARG A 224 -34.54 19.31 -6.53
CA ARG A 224 -34.88 19.94 -5.23
C ARG A 224 -35.90 21.06 -5.37
N HIS A 225 -36.04 21.61 -6.57
CA HIS A 225 -36.95 22.71 -6.90
C HIS A 225 -38.14 22.25 -7.77
N TRP A 226 -38.21 20.95 -8.07
CA TRP A 226 -39.24 20.33 -8.88
C TRP A 226 -39.69 19.00 -8.23
N PRO A 227 -40.66 19.04 -7.31
CA PRO A 227 -41.09 17.85 -6.57
C PRO A 227 -41.61 16.70 -7.44
N GLU A 228 -42.19 17.00 -8.61
CA GLU A 228 -42.64 15.99 -9.57
C GLU A 228 -41.54 15.50 -10.53
N CYS A 229 -40.27 15.87 -10.30
CA CYS A 229 -39.15 15.47 -11.15
C CYS A 229 -39.04 13.94 -11.22
N PRO A 230 -39.09 13.33 -12.42
CA PRO A 230 -38.98 11.89 -12.57
C PRO A 230 -37.58 11.40 -12.17
N LYS A 231 -37.47 10.11 -11.84
CA LYS A 231 -36.17 9.47 -11.62
C LYS A 231 -35.35 9.49 -12.92
N GLY A 232 -34.12 10.00 -12.85
CA GLY A 232 -33.28 10.26 -14.01
C GLY A 232 -33.78 11.42 -14.87
N GLY A 233 -34.65 12.29 -14.32
CA GLY A 233 -35.09 13.51 -14.98
C GLY A 233 -33.95 14.50 -15.13
N ASP A 234 -33.90 15.16 -16.28
CA ASP A 234 -32.85 16.11 -16.65
C ASP A 234 -33.45 17.51 -16.92
N VAL A 235 -32.61 18.46 -17.33
CA VAL A 235 -33.05 19.82 -17.65
C VAL A 235 -33.96 19.86 -18.89
N SER A 236 -33.84 18.90 -19.82
CA SER A 236 -34.75 18.80 -20.95
C SER A 236 -36.16 18.41 -20.49
N ASP A 237 -36.27 17.50 -19.53
CA ASP A 237 -37.54 17.11 -18.93
C ASP A 237 -38.15 18.28 -18.14
N TRP A 238 -37.32 19.06 -17.43
CA TRP A 238 -37.76 20.27 -16.72
C TRP A 238 -38.35 21.32 -17.67
N LEU A 239 -37.67 21.62 -18.78
CA LEU A 239 -38.21 22.52 -19.82
C LEU A 239 -39.49 21.96 -20.46
N SER A 240 -39.56 20.64 -20.67
CA SER A 240 -40.73 19.98 -21.25
C SER A 240 -41.95 19.98 -20.32
N ALA A 241 -41.73 20.10 -19.00
CA ALA A 241 -42.77 20.24 -17.99
C ALA A 241 -43.39 21.66 -17.96
N GLY A 242 -42.92 22.58 -18.82
CA GLY A 242 -43.46 23.93 -18.95
C GLY A 242 -42.72 24.98 -18.11
N HIS A 243 -41.61 24.61 -17.48
CA HIS A 243 -40.77 25.55 -16.75
C HIS A 243 -40.00 26.48 -17.70
N THR A 244 -39.79 27.74 -17.31
CA THR A 244 -39.27 28.78 -18.20
C THR A 244 -37.80 29.10 -17.95
N ARG A 245 -37.17 29.80 -18.91
CA ARG A 245 -35.80 30.30 -18.74
C ARG A 245 -35.66 31.19 -17.51
N GLU A 246 -36.61 32.08 -17.29
CA GLU A 246 -36.57 33.04 -16.18
C GLU A 246 -36.60 32.32 -14.82
N GLN A 247 -37.35 31.20 -14.74
CA GLN A 247 -37.32 30.34 -13.55
C GLN A 247 -35.94 29.70 -13.37
N LEU A 248 -35.28 29.27 -14.45
CA LEU A 248 -33.95 28.67 -14.38
C LEU A 248 -32.89 29.69 -13.99
N ASP A 249 -32.94 30.90 -14.56
CA ASP A 249 -32.05 32.02 -14.22
C ASP A 249 -32.19 32.39 -12.72
N ALA A 250 -33.42 32.43 -12.20
CA ALA A 250 -33.66 32.68 -10.79
C ALA A 250 -33.09 31.57 -9.88
N LEU A 251 -33.18 30.31 -10.31
CA LEU A 251 -32.58 29.18 -9.57
C LEU A 251 -31.05 29.24 -9.61
N ILE A 252 -30.46 29.58 -10.75
CA ILE A 252 -29.01 29.76 -10.91
C ILE A 252 -28.50 30.87 -9.97
N GLU A 253 -29.19 32.01 -9.95
CA GLU A 253 -28.81 33.15 -9.11
C GLU A 253 -28.93 32.83 -7.62
N ALA A 254 -29.97 32.07 -7.23
CA ALA A 254 -30.15 31.62 -5.85
C ALA A 254 -29.24 30.45 -5.45
N THR A 255 -28.54 29.81 -6.40
CA THR A 255 -27.67 28.67 -6.10
C THR A 255 -26.39 29.15 -5.43
N PRO A 256 -26.08 28.70 -4.20
CA PRO A 256 -24.86 29.12 -3.51
C PRO A 256 -23.62 28.60 -4.22
N ASP A 257 -22.52 29.34 -4.07
CA ASP A 257 -21.22 28.94 -4.58
C ASP A 257 -20.81 27.60 -3.94
N TYR A 258 -20.27 26.73 -4.78
CA TYR A 258 -19.78 25.43 -4.39
C TYR A 258 -18.52 25.60 -3.54
N CYS A 259 -18.69 25.63 -2.22
CA CYS A 259 -17.58 25.43 -1.30
C CYS A 259 -17.29 23.93 -1.22
N SER A 260 -16.24 23.49 -1.90
CA SER A 260 -15.68 22.19 -1.55
C SER A 260 -15.26 22.24 -0.08
N THR A 261 -15.53 21.18 0.70
CA THR A 261 -14.96 21.01 2.06
C THR A 261 -13.42 20.85 2.04
N THR A 262 -12.77 21.25 0.96
CA THR A 262 -11.35 21.05 0.64
C THR A 262 -10.86 22.15 -0.31
N SER A 263 -11.01 23.42 0.07
CA SER A 263 -10.17 24.48 -0.51
C SER A 263 -9.98 25.62 0.47
N VAL A 264 -8.70 25.81 0.80
CA VAL A 264 -8.11 26.93 1.52
C VAL A 264 -8.03 28.11 0.55
N GLU A 265 -8.81 29.18 0.76
CA GLU A 265 -8.45 30.53 0.32
C GLU A 265 -8.83 31.56 1.40
N ALA A 266 -7.99 32.60 1.47
CA ALA A 266 -7.89 33.56 2.55
C ALA A 266 -9.14 34.45 2.69
N PRO A 267 -9.73 34.55 3.90
CA PRO A 267 -10.78 35.51 4.15
C PRO A 267 -10.31 36.96 3.99
N ASP A 268 -11.19 37.74 3.38
CA ASP A 268 -11.18 39.18 3.55
C ASP A 268 -11.12 39.55 5.03
N ASN A 269 -10.32 40.57 5.23
CA ASN A 269 -9.93 41.23 6.45
C ASN A 269 -11.15 41.52 7.34
N GLU A 270 -11.44 40.65 8.33
CA GLU A 270 -11.92 41.03 9.68
C GLU A 270 -12.29 39.85 10.62
N MET A 271 -12.19 38.58 10.21
CA MET A 271 -12.43 37.43 11.13
C MET A 271 -11.40 36.29 11.07
N ILE A 272 -10.16 36.53 10.63
CA ILE A 272 -9.02 35.61 10.85
C ILE A 272 -8.14 36.20 11.96
N GLN A 273 -8.42 35.89 13.22
CA GLN A 273 -7.46 36.18 14.28
C GLN A 273 -6.85 34.92 14.90
N ASP A 274 -7.41 33.73 14.65
CA ASP A 274 -6.96 32.49 15.33
C ASP A 274 -6.60 31.30 14.42
N ALA A 275 -6.65 31.42 13.08
CA ALA A 275 -6.11 30.37 12.22
C ALA A 275 -4.59 30.55 12.04
N PRO A 276 -3.76 29.53 12.33
CA PRO A 276 -2.31 29.67 12.21
C PRO A 276 -1.93 29.98 10.75
N ARG A 277 -1.07 31.00 10.57
CA ARG A 277 -0.54 31.39 9.26
C ARG A 277 0.18 30.22 8.60
N VAL A 278 -0.16 29.94 7.34
CA VAL A 278 0.46 28.86 6.53
C VAL A 278 1.80 29.30 5.94
N VAL A 279 1.93 30.59 5.60
CA VAL A 279 3.19 31.20 5.16
C VAL A 279 3.79 31.95 6.34
N LEU A 280 4.92 31.48 6.83
CA LEU A 280 5.70 32.13 7.87
C LEU A 280 6.84 32.92 7.23
N THR A 281 7.11 34.12 7.74
CA THR A 281 8.42 34.75 7.54
C THR A 281 9.51 33.83 8.10
N LEU A 282 10.75 33.97 7.63
CA LEU A 282 11.86 33.19 8.17
C LEU A 282 11.97 33.36 9.70
N SER A 283 11.73 34.56 10.23
CA SER A 283 11.74 34.81 11.67
C SER A 283 10.62 34.08 12.42
N GLU A 284 9.39 34.09 11.90
CA GLU A 284 8.27 33.34 12.49
C GLU A 284 8.52 31.83 12.44
N PHE A 285 9.08 31.31 11.33
CA PHE A 285 9.46 29.91 11.21
C PHE A 285 10.54 29.52 12.22
N LEU A 286 11.58 30.34 12.39
CA LEU A 286 12.66 30.10 13.34
C LEU A 286 12.21 30.23 14.80
N ALA A 287 11.25 31.13 15.09
CA ALA A 287 10.68 31.29 16.42
C ALA A 287 9.89 30.04 16.87
N GLY A 288 9.38 29.25 15.92
CA GLY A 288 8.74 27.95 16.19
C GLY A 288 9.71 26.79 16.39
N PHE A 289 11.02 27.04 16.53
CA PHE A 289 11.98 25.98 16.83
C PHE A 289 11.75 25.43 18.24
N GLU A 290 11.17 24.24 18.33
CA GLU A 290 11.16 23.41 19.52
C GLU A 290 12.35 22.45 19.45
N PRO A 291 13.23 22.41 20.47
CA PRO A 291 14.29 21.42 20.54
C PRO A 291 13.71 20.00 20.40
N PRO A 292 14.32 19.10 19.62
CA PRO A 292 13.85 17.73 19.52
C PRO A 292 13.78 17.08 20.90
N ASP A 293 12.58 16.69 21.30
CA ASP A 293 12.34 16.06 22.60
C ASP A 293 12.48 14.53 22.47
N CYS A 294 13.26 13.92 23.35
CA CYS A 294 13.63 12.51 23.30
C CYS A 294 12.80 11.71 24.31
N LEU A 295 11.91 10.84 23.80
CA LEU A 295 11.22 9.85 24.64
C LEU A 295 12.22 8.81 25.20
N ILE A 296 13.17 8.38 24.36
CA ILE A 296 14.32 7.57 24.75
C ILE A 296 15.55 8.24 24.15
N GLU A 297 16.47 8.67 25.00
CA GLU A 297 17.64 9.45 24.59
C GLU A 297 18.41 8.79 23.44
N GLY A 298 18.61 9.55 22.35
CA GLY A 298 19.30 9.08 21.15
C GLY A 298 18.59 8.01 20.31
N LEU A 299 17.47 7.45 20.76
CA LEU A 299 16.79 6.33 20.09
C LEU A 299 15.40 6.70 19.53
N LEU A 300 14.50 7.23 20.37
CA LEU A 300 13.12 7.57 20.00
C LEU A 300 12.82 9.02 20.37
N GLN A 301 12.47 9.83 19.38
CA GLN A 301 12.00 11.20 19.59
C GLN A 301 10.47 11.26 19.59
N HIS A 302 9.91 12.21 20.35
CA HIS A 302 8.48 12.52 20.32
C HIS A 302 8.02 12.94 18.92
N HIS A 303 6.74 12.69 18.62
CA HIS A 303 6.10 13.09 17.35
C HIS A 303 6.66 12.44 16.07
N ARG A 304 7.48 11.40 16.20
CA ARG A 304 8.13 10.68 15.09
C ARG A 304 7.53 9.30 14.86
N LEU A 305 7.68 8.79 13.64
CA LEU A 305 7.32 7.43 13.25
C LEU A 305 8.59 6.61 13.00
N TYR A 306 8.83 5.59 13.82
CA TYR A 306 9.92 4.63 13.65
C TYR A 306 9.40 3.26 13.24
N ALA A 307 10.14 2.57 12.37
CA ALA A 307 9.98 1.15 12.14
C ALA A 307 10.96 0.36 13.03
N LEU A 308 10.54 -0.77 13.57
CA LEU A 308 11.42 -1.79 14.15
C LEU A 308 11.43 -3.02 13.23
N THR A 309 12.43 -3.10 12.35
CA THR A 309 12.53 -4.11 11.31
C THR A 309 13.44 -5.26 11.73
N GLY A 310 12.95 -6.49 11.59
CA GLY A 310 13.71 -7.68 11.94
C GLY A 310 13.06 -8.94 11.42
N MET A 311 13.85 -9.99 11.22
CA MET A 311 13.35 -11.29 10.76
C MET A 311 12.30 -11.87 11.73
N PRO A 312 11.38 -12.73 11.27
CA PRO A 312 10.52 -13.50 12.17
C PRO A 312 11.36 -14.23 13.23
N GLY A 313 10.96 -14.13 14.51
CA GLY A 313 11.70 -14.70 15.63
C GLY A 313 12.92 -13.90 16.11
N SER A 314 13.21 -12.72 15.55
CA SER A 314 14.37 -11.91 15.97
C SER A 314 14.25 -11.25 17.35
N GLY A 315 13.08 -11.36 18.00
CA GLY A 315 12.84 -10.76 19.31
C GLY A 315 12.13 -9.40 19.30
N LYS A 316 11.67 -8.89 18.13
CA LYS A 316 11.00 -7.58 18.00
C LYS A 316 9.94 -7.33 19.07
N THR A 317 8.98 -8.25 19.22
CA THR A 317 7.91 -8.12 20.21
C THR A 317 8.44 -8.11 21.65
N ALA A 318 9.46 -8.92 21.96
CA ALA A 318 10.05 -8.94 23.31
C ALA A 318 10.76 -7.62 23.63
N VAL A 319 11.49 -7.05 22.66
CA VAL A 319 12.15 -5.74 22.79
C VAL A 319 11.12 -4.61 22.86
N ALA A 320 10.08 -4.64 22.02
CA ALA A 320 9.02 -3.64 22.00
C ALA A 320 8.20 -3.63 23.31
N LEU A 321 7.91 -4.80 23.89
CA LEU A 321 7.27 -4.89 25.20
C LEU A 321 8.17 -4.42 26.35
N LEU A 322 9.47 -4.69 26.29
CA LEU A 322 10.43 -4.13 27.25
C LEU A 322 10.42 -2.60 27.17
N ILE A 323 10.52 -2.03 25.97
CA ILE A 323 10.45 -0.58 25.76
C ILE A 323 9.13 -0.02 26.31
N ALA A 324 8.00 -0.63 25.95
CA ALA A 324 6.67 -0.20 26.42
C ALA A 324 6.57 -0.24 27.95
N ALA A 325 7.11 -1.28 28.60
CA ALA A 325 7.10 -1.39 30.05
C ALA A 325 8.01 -0.36 30.74
N LEU A 326 9.18 -0.04 30.16
CA LEU A 326 10.07 0.99 30.71
C LEU A 326 9.47 2.39 30.60
N VAL A 327 8.89 2.74 29.45
CA VAL A 327 8.24 4.05 29.23
C VAL A 327 6.99 4.20 30.11
N SER A 328 6.19 3.14 30.26
CA SER A 328 4.94 3.20 31.04
C SER A 328 5.12 3.10 32.55
N ASP A 329 6.32 2.87 33.08
CA ASP A 329 6.53 2.69 34.51
C ASP A 329 6.39 4.02 35.28
N ARG A 330 5.36 4.09 36.15
CA ARG A 330 5.01 5.28 36.94
C ARG A 330 6.10 5.77 37.88
N ALA A 331 7.08 4.93 38.22
CA ALA A 331 8.21 5.36 39.02
C ALA A 331 9.15 6.30 38.23
N GLY A 332 9.10 6.28 36.90
CA GLY A 332 10.01 7.02 36.03
C GLY A 332 11.48 6.62 36.22
N GLY A 333 12.38 7.46 35.68
CA GLY A 333 13.84 7.30 35.84
C GLY A 333 14.38 5.96 35.34
N LYS A 334 13.74 5.38 34.32
CA LYS A 334 14.14 4.09 33.75
C LYS A 334 15.25 4.29 32.74
N LYS A 335 15.95 3.19 32.46
CA LYS A 335 17.01 3.16 31.46
C LYS A 335 16.86 1.99 30.51
N LEU A 336 17.18 2.23 29.25
CA LEU A 336 17.38 1.21 28.23
C LEU A 336 18.90 1.10 27.97
N GLY A 337 19.57 0.25 28.75
CA GLY A 337 21.03 0.23 28.79
C GLY A 337 21.57 1.52 29.42
N ALA A 338 22.34 2.28 28.65
CA ALA A 338 22.86 3.58 29.07
C ALA A 338 21.88 4.75 28.79
N LEU A 339 20.82 4.52 28.01
CA LEU A 339 19.91 5.57 27.56
C LEU A 339 18.84 5.85 28.62
N GLU A 340 18.62 7.12 28.94
CA GLU A 340 17.52 7.55 29.80
C GLU A 340 16.18 7.37 29.07
N VAL A 341 15.15 6.99 29.82
CA VAL A 341 13.79 6.76 29.34
C VAL A 341 12.84 7.68 30.08
N GLU A 342 12.11 8.50 29.34
CA GLU A 342 11.05 9.34 29.89
C GLU A 342 9.82 8.48 30.23
N HIS A 343 9.15 8.82 31.34
CA HIS A 343 7.86 8.21 31.69
C HIS A 343 6.74 8.83 30.86
N GLY A 344 5.83 7.99 30.40
CA GLY A 344 4.53 8.44 29.94
C GLY A 344 3.62 7.29 29.55
N ARG A 345 2.38 7.62 29.20
CA ARG A 345 1.39 6.61 28.84
C ARG A 345 1.69 5.99 27.48
N VAL A 346 1.56 4.67 27.41
CA VAL A 346 1.84 3.89 26.21
C VAL A 346 0.57 3.21 25.72
N VAL A 347 0.37 3.15 24.40
CA VAL A 347 -0.64 2.32 23.75
C VAL A 347 0.04 1.20 22.99
N TYR A 348 -0.33 -0.05 23.26
CA TYR A 348 0.17 -1.23 22.56
C TYR A 348 -0.94 -1.86 21.72
N ILE A 349 -0.80 -1.83 20.40
CA ILE A 349 -1.74 -2.46 19.46
C ILE A 349 -1.31 -3.91 19.23
N ALA A 350 -2.06 -4.85 19.83
CA ALA A 350 -1.75 -6.28 19.87
C ALA A 350 -2.62 -7.10 18.90
N LYS A 351 -2.83 -6.62 17.68
CA LYS A 351 -3.79 -7.21 16.72
C LYS A 351 -3.38 -8.61 16.26
N GLU A 352 -2.09 -8.85 16.00
CA GLU A 352 -1.64 -10.10 15.37
C GLU A 352 -1.82 -11.32 16.28
N ASN A 353 -1.41 -11.21 17.55
CA ASN A 353 -1.45 -12.32 18.50
C ASN A 353 -1.54 -11.84 19.97
N PRO A 354 -2.73 -11.42 20.43
CA PRO A 354 -2.90 -10.86 21.77
C PRO A 354 -2.59 -11.88 22.89
N VAL A 355 -2.76 -13.18 22.63
CA VAL A 355 -2.45 -14.25 23.61
C VAL A 355 -0.95 -14.28 23.90
N ASP A 356 -0.11 -14.19 22.87
CA ASP A 356 1.34 -14.20 23.00
C ASP A 356 1.85 -12.93 23.73
N ILE A 357 1.20 -11.79 23.51
CA ILE A 357 1.47 -10.54 24.27
C ILE A 357 1.15 -10.72 25.76
N ARG A 358 -0.04 -11.25 26.10
CA ARG A 358 -0.40 -11.55 27.50
C ARG A 358 0.62 -12.49 28.14
N MET A 359 1.02 -13.54 27.42
CA MET A 359 2.02 -14.48 27.91
C MET A 359 3.35 -13.80 28.23
N ARG A 360 3.84 -12.92 27.35
CA ARG A 360 5.09 -12.18 27.59
C ARG A 360 4.98 -11.21 28.77
N LEU A 361 3.90 -10.45 28.90
CA LEU A 361 3.70 -9.54 30.04
C LEU A 361 3.69 -10.31 31.38
N ILE A 362 2.99 -11.44 31.45
CA ILE A 362 3.02 -12.32 32.64
C ILE A 362 4.43 -12.88 32.88
N GLY A 363 5.16 -13.25 31.81
CA GLY A 363 6.53 -13.74 31.91
C GLY A 363 7.54 -12.67 32.35
N MET A 364 7.30 -11.41 32.00
CA MET A 364 8.06 -10.25 32.50
C MET A 364 7.78 -9.95 33.97
N ASN A 365 6.73 -10.57 34.55
CA ASN A 365 6.30 -10.34 35.92
C ASN A 365 6.05 -8.85 36.21
N VAL A 366 5.43 -8.15 35.25
CA VAL A 366 5.03 -6.75 35.42
C VAL A 366 3.89 -6.63 36.42
N ASP A 367 3.85 -5.50 37.13
CA ASP A 367 2.75 -5.12 38.01
C ASP A 367 1.81 -4.18 37.24
N PRO A 368 0.59 -4.62 36.84
CA PRO A 368 -0.30 -3.82 36.01
C PRO A 368 -0.69 -2.47 36.65
N ASP A 369 -0.74 -2.40 37.98
CA ASP A 369 -1.13 -1.18 38.70
C ASP A 369 -0.03 -0.10 38.71
N LYS A 370 1.19 -0.47 38.32
CA LYS A 370 2.35 0.43 38.25
C LYS A 370 2.66 0.91 36.84
N LEU A 371 1.95 0.42 35.82
CA LEU A 371 2.19 0.77 34.43
C LEU A 371 1.03 1.58 33.84
N ASP A 372 1.35 2.71 33.19
CA ASP A 372 0.42 3.43 32.32
C ASP A 372 0.41 2.82 30.90
N LEU A 373 0.16 1.51 30.81
CA LEU A 373 0.15 0.74 29.57
C LEU A 373 -1.29 0.39 29.16
N LEU A 374 -1.77 1.02 28.09
CA LEU A 374 -3.04 0.70 27.44
C LEU A 374 -2.81 -0.33 26.32
N VAL A 375 -3.77 -1.24 26.11
CA VAL A 375 -3.68 -2.28 25.08
C VAL A 375 -4.91 -2.24 24.19
N ILE A 376 -4.70 -2.19 22.88
CA ILE A 376 -5.75 -2.32 21.86
C ILE A 376 -5.66 -3.73 21.28
N GLU A 377 -6.62 -4.58 21.63
CA GLU A 377 -6.73 -5.95 21.12
C GLU A 377 -7.59 -6.05 19.85
N GLN A 378 -8.62 -5.19 19.74
CA GLN A 378 -9.59 -5.24 18.63
C GLN A 378 -9.53 -3.95 17.80
N ILE A 379 -8.99 -4.10 16.59
CA ILE A 379 -8.95 -3.07 15.57
C ILE A 379 -9.13 -3.73 14.20
N ASP A 380 -10.15 -3.29 13.46
CA ASP A 380 -10.47 -3.84 12.15
C ASP A 380 -9.56 -3.18 11.12
N GLU A 381 -9.71 -1.87 10.96
CA GLU A 381 -9.01 -1.03 10.01
C GLU A 381 -8.62 0.28 10.68
N LEU A 382 -7.34 0.65 10.57
CA LEU A 382 -6.79 1.80 11.27
C LEU A 382 -7.57 3.09 10.96
N ASP A 383 -7.77 3.44 9.68
CA ASP A 383 -8.47 4.66 9.28
C ASP A 383 -9.91 4.73 9.80
N LYS A 384 -10.61 3.60 9.86
CA LYS A 384 -11.99 3.50 10.32
C LYS A 384 -12.08 3.62 11.84
N ASP A 385 -11.15 3.00 12.55
CA ASP A 385 -11.15 2.95 14.01
C ASP A 385 -10.46 4.17 14.66
N MET A 386 -9.67 4.95 13.92
CA MET A 386 -8.96 6.13 14.47
C MET A 386 -9.86 7.08 15.29
N PRO A 387 -11.06 7.50 14.84
CA PRO A 387 -11.92 8.39 15.63
C PRO A 387 -12.44 7.75 16.93
N ARG A 388 -12.58 6.43 16.95
CA ARG A 388 -12.96 5.68 18.15
C ARG A 388 -11.76 5.58 19.10
N ILE A 389 -10.58 5.22 18.57
CA ILE A 389 -9.33 5.10 19.33
C ILE A 389 -8.99 6.41 20.02
N ALA A 390 -9.04 7.54 19.29
CA ALA A 390 -8.78 8.87 19.84
C ALA A 390 -9.70 9.18 21.03
N ARG A 391 -11.01 8.99 20.85
CA ARG A 391 -12.02 9.23 21.89
C ARG A 391 -11.87 8.31 23.10
N GLU A 392 -11.45 7.07 22.91
CA GLU A 392 -11.19 6.16 24.02
C GLU A 392 -9.91 6.55 24.78
N ILE A 393 -8.86 6.97 24.08
CA ILE A 393 -7.60 7.44 24.66
C ILE A 393 -7.78 8.75 25.45
N GLU A 394 -8.60 9.69 24.98
CA GLU A 394 -8.91 10.94 25.67
C GLU A 394 -9.37 10.73 27.13
N LYS A 395 -10.00 9.59 27.43
CA LYS A 395 -10.45 9.24 28.80
C LYS A 395 -9.30 8.94 29.75
N PHE A 396 -8.14 8.58 29.22
CA PHE A 396 -6.93 8.29 30.00
C PHE A 396 -5.98 9.49 30.01
N GLY A 397 -6.05 10.36 29.00
CA GLY A 397 -5.19 11.53 28.82
C GLY A 397 -4.10 11.28 27.78
N ASP A 398 -3.13 12.19 27.70
CA ASP A 398 -2.07 12.18 26.69
C ASP A 398 -1.25 10.88 26.69
N VAL A 399 -0.85 10.46 25.49
CA VAL A 399 -0.04 9.27 25.20
C VAL A 399 1.26 9.72 24.56
N VAL A 400 2.38 9.13 24.99
CA VAL A 400 3.72 9.47 24.50
C VAL A 400 4.28 8.44 23.52
N LEU A 401 3.77 7.20 23.57
CA LEU A 401 4.21 6.10 22.70
C LEU A 401 3.05 5.24 22.22
N VAL A 402 3.03 4.94 20.92
CA VAL A 402 2.17 3.92 20.31
C VAL A 402 3.04 2.83 19.71
N VAL A 403 2.89 1.59 20.18
CA VAL A 403 3.55 0.42 19.60
C VAL A 403 2.56 -0.34 18.71
N VAL A 404 2.94 -0.63 17.47
CA VAL A 404 2.13 -1.40 16.52
C VAL A 404 2.75 -2.78 16.31
N ASP A 405 2.14 -3.82 16.88
CA ASP A 405 2.60 -5.21 16.82
C ASP A 405 1.60 -6.11 16.07
N THR A 406 1.74 -6.32 14.75
CA THR A 406 2.78 -5.77 13.86
C THR A 406 2.18 -4.90 12.75
N SER A 407 3.01 -4.08 12.09
CA SER A 407 2.61 -3.24 10.96
C SER A 407 1.86 -4.01 9.85
N PRO A 408 2.30 -5.22 9.41
CA PRO A 408 1.56 -6.04 8.45
C PRO A 408 0.12 -6.37 8.87
N SER A 409 -0.15 -6.52 10.16
CA SER A 409 -1.52 -6.83 10.63
C SER A 409 -2.51 -5.68 10.41
N LEU A 410 -2.01 -4.45 10.29
CA LEU A 410 -2.80 -3.25 9.99
C LEU A 410 -2.75 -2.84 8.52
N PHE A 411 -2.07 -3.60 7.66
CA PHE A 411 -1.96 -3.29 6.24
C PHE A 411 -3.28 -3.64 5.53
N PRO A 412 -4.02 -2.66 4.96
CA PRO A 412 -5.30 -2.93 4.30
C PRO A 412 -5.12 -3.37 2.84
N GLY A 413 -3.89 -3.32 2.31
CA GLY A 413 -3.57 -3.68 0.94
C GLY A 413 -3.43 -5.18 0.74
N ASP A 414 -3.31 -5.58 -0.52
CA ASP A 414 -3.18 -6.97 -0.95
C ASP A 414 -1.75 -7.38 -1.31
N ASP A 415 -0.86 -6.40 -1.53
CA ASP A 415 0.56 -6.64 -1.84
C ASP A 415 1.49 -5.72 -1.03
N GLU A 416 2.09 -6.26 0.03
CA GLU A 416 3.10 -5.57 0.85
C GLU A 416 4.40 -5.23 0.07
N ASN A 417 4.58 -5.74 -1.15
CA ASN A 417 5.73 -5.37 -2.00
C ASN A 417 5.41 -4.16 -2.90
N SER A 418 4.14 -3.74 -2.96
CA SER A 418 3.71 -2.59 -3.74
C SER A 418 4.16 -1.30 -3.09
N ASN A 419 5.13 -0.63 -3.71
CA ASN A 419 5.72 0.62 -3.23
C ASN A 419 4.63 1.70 -2.97
N PRO A 420 3.64 1.96 -3.87
CA PRO A 420 2.58 2.92 -3.59
C PRO A 420 1.66 2.51 -2.43
N GLN A 421 1.28 1.23 -2.31
CA GLN A 421 0.41 0.77 -1.23
C GLN A 421 1.10 0.89 0.13
N MET A 422 2.39 0.54 0.20
CA MET A 422 3.18 0.68 1.43
C MET A 422 3.47 2.13 1.79
N GLY A 423 3.67 3.02 0.82
CA GLY A 423 3.72 4.46 1.08
C GLY A 423 2.42 4.99 1.69
N ALA A 424 1.27 4.55 1.17
CA ALA A 424 -0.03 4.88 1.76
C ALA A 424 -0.19 4.28 3.17
N HIS A 425 0.31 3.06 3.41
CA HIS A 425 0.31 2.44 4.74
C HIS A 425 1.15 3.22 5.76
N ALA A 426 2.37 3.64 5.39
CA ALA A 426 3.21 4.47 6.25
C ALA A 426 2.53 5.79 6.64
N LYS A 427 1.84 6.44 5.68
CA LYS A 427 1.02 7.63 5.96
C LYS A 427 -0.09 7.36 6.97
N ARG A 428 -0.76 6.20 6.89
CA ARG A 428 -1.77 5.80 7.89
C ARG A 428 -1.17 5.60 9.27
N LEU A 429 -0.04 4.89 9.37
CA LEU A 429 0.67 4.72 10.63
C LEU A 429 1.10 6.06 11.23
N ARG A 430 1.49 7.04 10.41
CA ARG A 430 1.85 8.39 10.86
C ARG A 430 0.69 9.12 11.54
N ARG A 431 -0.56 8.85 11.16
CA ARG A 431 -1.77 9.42 11.80
C ARG A 431 -1.95 8.98 13.25
N LEU A 432 -1.31 7.91 13.70
CA LEU A 432 -1.27 7.56 15.12
C LEU A 432 -0.53 8.63 15.94
N GLY A 433 0.36 9.42 15.32
CA GLY A 433 0.99 10.58 15.95
C GLY A 433 0.06 11.79 16.12
N ASP A 434 -1.17 11.74 15.60
CA ASP A 434 -2.20 12.77 15.81
C ASP A 434 -3.06 12.50 17.07
N LEU A 435 -2.82 11.39 17.77
CA LEU A 435 -3.49 11.07 19.03
C LEU A 435 -3.11 12.09 20.13
N PRO A 436 -3.94 12.24 21.19
CA PRO A 436 -3.62 13.11 22.34
C PRO A 436 -2.22 12.83 22.89
N GLY A 437 -1.43 13.87 23.15
CA GLY A 437 0.00 13.79 23.49
C GLY A 437 0.96 13.71 22.30
N ARG A 438 0.45 13.61 21.08
CA ARG A 438 1.22 13.50 19.82
C ARG A 438 2.31 12.41 19.90
N PRO A 439 1.95 11.16 20.18
CA PRO A 439 2.92 10.14 20.56
C PRO A 439 3.96 9.83 19.49
N CYS A 440 5.15 9.40 19.92
CA CYS A 440 6.04 8.62 19.07
C CYS A 440 5.35 7.32 18.65
N VAL A 441 5.53 6.89 17.40
CA VAL A 441 4.96 5.64 16.87
C VAL A 441 6.07 4.66 16.55
N LEU A 442 6.05 3.46 17.13
CA LEU A 442 6.98 2.37 16.87
C LEU A 442 6.26 1.20 16.19
N ALA A 443 6.47 1.03 14.89
CA ALA A 443 5.80 0.02 14.08
C ALA A 443 6.70 -1.19 13.80
N LEU A 444 6.31 -2.39 14.23
CA LEU A 444 7.10 -3.60 14.04
C LEU A 444 6.93 -4.12 12.59
N CYS A 445 8.04 -4.24 11.88
CA CYS A 445 8.06 -4.55 10.45
C CYS A 445 8.84 -5.83 10.14
N HIS A 446 8.46 -6.48 9.04
CA HIS A 446 9.26 -7.52 8.42
C HIS A 446 10.14 -6.94 7.31
N PRO A 447 11.36 -7.46 7.15
CA PRO A 447 12.22 -7.02 6.08
C PRO A 447 11.77 -7.58 4.72
N VAL A 448 12.42 -7.07 3.67
CA VAL A 448 12.36 -7.66 2.31
C VAL A 448 12.89 -9.10 2.30
N LYS A 449 12.55 -9.86 1.25
CA LYS A 449 12.99 -11.26 1.10
C LYS A 449 14.53 -11.36 1.10
N ASN A 450 15.04 -12.43 1.69
CA ASN A 450 16.48 -12.76 1.79
C ASN A 450 17.33 -11.77 2.62
N ALA A 451 16.73 -11.05 3.55
CA ALA A 451 17.50 -10.24 4.51
C ALA A 451 18.27 -11.16 5.49
N SER A 452 19.56 -11.38 5.23
CA SER A 452 20.43 -12.25 6.02
C SER A 452 21.49 -11.50 6.82
N THR A 453 21.68 -10.21 6.55
CA THR A 453 22.69 -9.35 7.21
C THR A 453 22.03 -8.11 7.83
N PRO A 454 22.64 -7.48 8.84
CA PRO A 454 22.11 -6.26 9.47
C PRO A 454 21.80 -5.13 8.48
N GLU A 455 22.62 -4.97 7.44
CA GLU A 455 22.50 -3.93 6.41
C GLU A 455 21.31 -4.17 5.47
N SER A 456 20.80 -5.41 5.43
CA SER A 456 19.63 -5.81 4.63
C SER A 456 18.30 -5.72 5.38
N LEU A 457 18.31 -5.34 6.67
CA LEU A 457 17.12 -5.22 7.51
C LEU A 457 16.35 -3.90 7.26
N VAL A 458 15.82 -3.76 6.05
CA VAL A 458 14.95 -2.66 5.63
C VAL A 458 13.50 -3.14 5.46
N PRO A 459 12.50 -2.35 5.87
CA PRO A 459 11.10 -2.76 5.80
C PRO A 459 10.64 -2.95 4.35
N ARG A 460 9.62 -3.78 4.14
CA ARG A 460 8.96 -3.91 2.84
C ARG A 460 8.35 -2.57 2.39
N GLY A 461 8.12 -2.44 1.09
CA GLY A 461 7.56 -1.21 0.52
C GLY A 461 8.58 -0.17 0.06
N GLY A 462 9.85 -0.57 -0.09
CA GLY A 462 10.89 0.21 -0.77
C GLY A 462 11.05 1.65 -0.27
N GLY A 463 11.39 2.55 -1.19
CA GLY A 463 11.63 3.96 -0.87
C GLY A 463 10.37 4.72 -0.44
N ALA A 464 9.16 4.28 -0.79
CA ALA A 464 7.94 4.96 -0.39
C ALA A 464 7.66 4.79 1.11
N PHE A 465 7.80 3.57 1.65
CA PHE A 465 7.63 3.36 3.10
C PHE A 465 8.75 4.07 3.89
N ILE A 466 10.01 3.88 3.49
CA ILE A 466 11.17 4.50 4.15
C ILE A 466 11.13 6.04 4.05
N GLY A 467 10.65 6.57 2.92
CA GLY A 467 10.47 8.01 2.72
C GLY A 467 9.54 8.64 3.74
N GLU A 468 8.48 7.91 4.11
CA GLU A 468 7.41 8.37 5.00
C GLU A 468 7.68 8.16 6.49
N ILE A 469 8.63 7.32 6.92
CA ILE A 469 9.01 7.16 8.34
C ILE A 469 10.18 8.08 8.72
N ASP A 470 10.39 8.34 10.00
CA ASP A 470 11.50 9.16 10.52
C ASP A 470 12.77 8.34 10.74
N GLY A 471 12.65 7.06 11.07
CA GLY A 471 13.79 6.15 11.15
C GLY A 471 13.41 4.67 11.08
N ASN A 472 14.34 3.84 10.62
CA ASN A 472 14.22 2.39 10.62
C ASN A 472 15.25 1.80 11.59
N LEU A 473 14.77 1.42 12.77
CA LEU A 473 15.52 0.61 13.71
C LEU A 473 15.58 -0.84 13.19
N SER A 474 16.76 -1.42 13.15
CA SER A 474 17.01 -2.80 12.73
C SER A 474 17.33 -3.66 13.95
N LEU A 475 16.69 -4.83 14.05
CA LEU A 475 16.93 -5.80 15.11
C LEU A 475 17.47 -7.11 14.52
N TYR A 476 18.77 -7.33 14.71
CA TYR A 476 19.51 -8.47 14.17
C TYR A 476 19.78 -9.54 15.23
N ALA A 477 19.09 -10.67 15.13
CA ALA A 477 19.31 -11.81 16.00
C ALA A 477 20.56 -12.60 15.57
N HIS A 478 21.45 -12.85 16.52
CA HIS A 478 22.73 -13.55 16.36
C HIS A 478 23.10 -14.28 17.65
N GLY A 479 24.17 -15.07 17.63
CA GLY A 479 24.57 -15.89 18.79
C GLY A 479 23.48 -16.85 19.27
N ASP A 480 23.67 -17.50 20.42
CA ASP A 480 22.59 -18.23 21.10
C ASP A 480 21.79 -17.22 21.94
N ARG A 481 20.74 -16.64 21.32
CA ARG A 481 19.74 -15.75 21.95
C ARG A 481 20.16 -14.30 22.16
N LEU A 482 21.07 -13.76 21.36
CA LEU A 482 21.33 -12.32 21.34
C LEU A 482 20.60 -11.63 20.18
N ALA A 483 20.28 -10.36 20.36
CA ALA A 483 19.73 -9.51 19.31
C ALA A 483 20.29 -8.10 19.44
N ASP A 484 20.93 -7.61 18.38
CA ASP A 484 21.48 -6.26 18.33
C ASP A 484 20.46 -5.32 17.69
N LEU A 485 20.15 -4.23 18.40
CA LEU A 485 19.37 -3.11 17.92
C LEU A 485 20.31 -2.01 17.44
N HIS A 486 20.11 -1.57 16.21
CA HIS A 486 20.71 -0.37 15.64
C HIS A 486 19.68 0.27 14.70
N TRP A 487 20.13 1.13 13.79
CA TRP A 487 19.38 1.58 12.63
C TRP A 487 20.03 1.15 11.31
N THR A 488 19.21 0.98 10.26
CA THR A 488 19.65 0.67 8.89
C THR A 488 18.86 1.49 7.87
N GLY A 489 19.54 2.10 6.91
CA GLY A 489 18.91 2.79 5.78
C GLY A 489 18.60 4.27 6.05
N LYS A 490 17.64 4.55 6.95
CA LYS A 490 17.25 5.93 7.31
C LYS A 490 17.11 6.05 8.82
N PHE A 491 17.69 7.11 9.39
CA PHE A 491 17.47 7.52 10.77
C PHE A 491 17.59 9.04 10.87
N ARG A 492 16.60 9.68 11.49
CA ARG A 492 16.63 11.12 11.82
C ARG A 492 16.90 11.25 13.30
N GLY A 493 18.15 11.54 13.64
CA GLY A 493 18.65 11.65 15.00
C GLY A 493 20.18 11.55 15.03
N PRO A 494 20.81 11.79 16.19
CA PRO A 494 22.22 11.47 16.36
C PRO A 494 22.44 9.96 16.21
N ASP A 495 23.61 9.56 15.71
CA ASP A 495 23.98 8.14 15.70
C ASP A 495 24.12 7.63 17.15
N PHE A 496 23.92 6.33 17.36
CA PHE A 496 23.98 5.72 18.69
C PHE A 496 24.64 4.35 18.65
N GLU A 497 25.33 4.00 19.74
CA GLU A 497 25.96 2.69 19.87
C GLU A 497 24.93 1.56 19.88
N LYS A 498 25.30 0.41 19.31
CA LYS A 498 24.40 -0.75 19.26
C LYS A 498 23.95 -1.16 20.66
N ILE A 499 22.67 -1.53 20.79
CA ILE A 499 22.11 -2.03 22.04
C ILE A 499 21.87 -3.54 21.91
N THR A 500 22.58 -4.33 22.70
CA THR A 500 22.45 -5.78 22.67
C THR A 500 21.42 -6.26 23.71
N PHE A 501 20.50 -7.10 23.24
CA PHE A 501 19.49 -7.75 24.04
C PHE A 501 19.75 -9.25 24.13
N ARG A 502 19.61 -9.82 25.32
CA ARG A 502 19.48 -11.26 25.53
C ARG A 502 18.01 -11.65 25.57
N LEU A 503 17.64 -12.63 24.75
CA LEU A 503 16.30 -13.19 24.68
C LEU A 503 16.18 -14.39 25.62
N ASN A 504 15.70 -14.15 26.83
CA ASN A 504 15.58 -15.16 27.87
C ASN A 504 14.27 -15.94 27.71
N THR A 505 14.35 -17.27 27.70
CA THR A 505 13.19 -18.12 27.90
C THR A 505 12.89 -18.20 29.39
N VAL A 506 11.76 -17.66 29.82
CA VAL A 506 11.33 -17.63 31.22
C VAL A 506 10.10 -18.51 31.43
N HIS A 507 9.96 -18.99 32.66
CA HIS A 507 8.79 -19.72 33.14
C HIS A 507 8.22 -18.94 34.32
N SER A 508 6.91 -18.70 34.31
CA SER A 508 6.20 -17.99 35.39
C SER A 508 5.11 -18.90 35.95
N THR A 509 4.88 -18.84 37.26
CA THR A 509 3.76 -19.56 37.90
C THR A 509 2.40 -19.08 37.41
N GLY A 510 2.32 -17.85 36.88
CA GLY A 510 1.13 -17.32 36.19
C GLY A 510 0.93 -17.89 34.78
N LEU A 511 1.89 -18.65 34.24
CA LEU A 511 1.83 -19.26 32.92
C LEU A 511 1.80 -20.77 33.03
N ILE A 512 0.60 -21.32 33.23
CA ILE A 512 0.36 -22.75 33.27
C ILE A 512 -0.56 -23.18 32.12
N ASP A 513 -0.25 -24.31 31.50
CA ASP A 513 -1.15 -24.92 30.53
C ASP A 513 -2.32 -25.63 31.23
N ARG A 514 -3.29 -26.12 30.44
CA ARG A 514 -4.45 -26.86 30.96
C ARG A 514 -4.09 -28.15 31.73
N LYS A 515 -2.83 -28.60 31.66
CA LYS A 515 -2.31 -29.77 32.37
C LYS A 515 -1.43 -29.39 33.57
N GLY A 516 -1.39 -28.11 33.95
CA GLY A 516 -0.60 -27.59 35.07
C GLY A 516 0.90 -27.48 34.81
N ARG A 517 1.34 -27.56 33.55
CA ARG A 517 2.76 -27.43 33.19
C ARG A 517 3.11 -25.98 32.91
N LEU A 518 4.27 -25.53 33.38
CA LEU A 518 4.75 -24.18 33.14
C LEU A 518 4.98 -23.95 31.63
N LEU A 519 4.29 -22.97 31.06
CA LEU A 519 4.47 -22.54 29.69
C LEU A 519 5.70 -21.63 29.59
N PRO A 520 6.64 -21.90 28.68
CA PRO A 520 7.74 -20.99 28.41
C PRO A 520 7.26 -19.77 27.63
N THR A 521 7.87 -18.62 27.90
CA THR A 521 7.75 -17.41 27.05
C THR A 521 9.11 -16.73 26.91
N VAL A 522 9.24 -15.79 25.98
CA VAL A 522 10.50 -15.09 25.69
C VAL A 522 10.39 -13.63 26.08
N VAL A 523 11.35 -13.17 26.89
CA VAL A 523 11.48 -11.77 27.32
C VAL A 523 12.86 -11.24 26.92
N ALA A 524 12.93 -9.94 26.63
CA ALA A 524 14.19 -9.27 26.32
C ALA A 524 14.80 -8.66 27.58
N GLN A 525 16.13 -8.68 27.67
CA GLN A 525 16.90 -8.01 28.70
C GLN A 525 18.11 -7.34 28.05
N VAL A 526 18.37 -6.08 28.34
CA VAL A 526 19.61 -5.41 27.89
C VAL A 526 20.80 -6.06 28.59
N VAL A 527 21.86 -6.33 27.84
CA VAL A 527 23.13 -6.86 28.38
C VAL A 527 24.27 -5.92 28.07
N THR A 528 25.31 -5.94 28.91
CA THR A 528 26.52 -5.15 28.67
C THR A 528 27.39 -5.79 27.58
N ASP A 529 28.33 -5.04 27.02
CA ASP A 529 29.28 -5.57 26.02
C ASP A 529 30.06 -6.79 26.55
N ALA A 530 30.47 -6.75 27.83
CA ALA A 530 31.13 -7.87 28.49
C ALA A 530 30.23 -9.13 28.55
N GLU A 531 28.95 -8.98 28.91
CA GLU A 531 27.99 -10.08 28.97
C GLU A 531 27.60 -10.62 27.58
N ALA A 532 27.60 -9.76 26.57
CA ALA A 532 27.41 -10.14 25.18
C ALA A 532 28.62 -10.95 24.68
N ALA A 533 29.84 -10.45 24.90
CA ALA A 533 31.08 -11.13 24.53
C ALA A 533 31.22 -12.50 25.20
N GLU A 534 30.86 -12.62 26.49
CA GLU A 534 30.85 -13.90 27.21
C GLU A 534 29.84 -14.88 26.58
N ALA A 535 28.64 -14.41 26.23
CA ALA A 535 27.62 -15.23 25.61
C ALA A 535 28.03 -15.69 24.18
N GLU A 536 28.68 -14.84 23.40
CA GLU A 536 29.24 -15.18 22.10
C GLU A 536 30.37 -16.21 22.21
N ALA A 537 31.33 -15.98 23.11
CA ALA A 537 32.42 -16.91 23.38
C ALA A 537 31.90 -18.29 23.80
N LYS A 538 30.86 -18.33 24.66
CA LYS A 538 30.17 -19.56 25.04
C LYS A 538 29.49 -20.24 23.85
N GLY A 539 28.89 -19.47 22.94
CA GLY A 539 28.28 -19.99 21.71
C GLY A 539 29.31 -20.63 20.78
N LEU A 540 30.43 -19.95 20.53
CA LEU A 540 31.55 -20.48 19.76
C LEU A 540 32.10 -21.77 20.37
N PHE A 541 32.29 -21.79 21.69
CA PHE A 541 32.72 -22.99 22.40
C PHE A 541 31.73 -24.16 22.25
N GLN A 542 30.43 -23.89 22.22
CA GLN A 542 29.41 -24.92 21.98
C GLN A 542 29.45 -25.43 20.53
N GLU A 543 29.65 -24.55 19.56
CA GLU A 543 29.81 -24.90 18.15
C GLU A 543 31.03 -25.79 17.92
N ASP A 544 32.17 -25.42 18.49
CA ASP A 544 33.40 -26.21 18.43
C ASP A 544 33.20 -27.61 19.01
N LYS A 545 32.54 -27.72 20.17
CA LYS A 545 32.22 -29.01 20.79
C LYS A 545 31.37 -29.90 19.89
N ILE A 546 30.32 -29.37 19.28
CA ILE A 546 29.45 -30.20 18.45
C ILE A 546 30.05 -30.51 17.08
N LEU A 547 30.88 -29.62 16.52
CA LEU A 547 31.68 -29.90 15.34
C LEU A 547 32.63 -31.08 15.59
N LEU A 548 33.31 -31.10 16.73
CA LEU A 548 34.15 -32.22 17.17
C LEU A 548 33.31 -33.50 17.37
N ALA A 549 32.15 -33.42 18.02
CA ALA A 549 31.28 -34.58 18.22
C ALA A 549 30.77 -35.18 16.90
N ILE A 550 30.41 -34.35 15.91
CA ILE A 550 30.00 -34.82 14.57
C ILE A 550 31.20 -35.43 13.82
N MET A 551 32.40 -34.87 13.98
CA MET A 551 33.62 -35.40 13.38
C MET A 551 34.01 -36.77 13.95
N ASP A 552 33.90 -36.93 15.27
CA ASP A 552 34.29 -38.14 15.99
C ASP A 552 33.23 -39.24 15.90
N ARG A 553 31.94 -38.87 15.83
CA ARG A 553 30.83 -39.79 15.58
C ARG A 553 30.01 -39.35 14.36
N PRO A 554 30.51 -39.60 13.13
CA PRO A 554 29.74 -39.38 11.92
C PRO A 554 28.41 -40.16 11.97
N ASN A 555 27.32 -39.56 11.48
CA ASN A 555 25.97 -40.15 11.46
C ASN A 555 25.35 -40.44 12.84
N GLY A 556 25.91 -39.88 13.92
CA GLY A 556 25.29 -39.91 15.24
C GLY A 556 23.93 -39.22 15.29
N SER A 557 23.11 -39.60 16.25
CA SER A 557 21.88 -38.90 16.61
C SER A 557 22.19 -37.65 17.43
N LEU A 558 21.24 -36.71 17.49
CA LEU A 558 21.32 -35.53 18.35
C LEU A 558 21.52 -35.88 19.83
N ALA A 559 21.03 -37.04 20.26
CA ALA A 559 21.19 -37.53 21.63
C ALA A 559 22.66 -37.88 21.91
N GLU A 560 23.26 -38.59 20.96
CA GLU A 560 24.64 -39.06 21.00
C GLU A 560 25.60 -37.88 20.96
N TRP A 561 25.41 -36.94 20.03
CA TRP A 561 26.24 -35.73 19.98
C TRP A 561 26.07 -34.84 21.21
N ALA A 562 24.85 -34.71 21.76
CA ALA A 562 24.65 -34.01 23.02
C ALA A 562 25.44 -34.65 24.17
N SER A 563 25.39 -35.98 24.29
CA SER A 563 26.18 -36.73 25.28
C SER A 563 27.68 -36.54 25.10
N ASP A 564 28.18 -36.62 23.86
CA ASP A 564 29.60 -36.44 23.54
C ASP A 564 30.07 -35.02 23.87
N CYS A 565 29.21 -34.01 23.73
CA CYS A 565 29.47 -32.63 24.14
C CYS A 565 29.38 -32.41 25.67
N GLY A 566 28.91 -33.41 26.42
CA GLY A 566 28.63 -33.32 27.85
C GLY A 566 27.37 -32.50 28.18
N TRP A 567 26.42 -32.39 27.25
CA TRP A 567 25.22 -31.58 27.40
C TRP A 567 24.04 -32.43 27.90
N PHE A 568 23.65 -32.18 29.14
CA PHE A 568 22.60 -32.93 29.84
C PHE A 568 21.55 -32.00 30.44
N LEU A 569 20.27 -32.40 30.41
CA LEU A 569 19.19 -31.63 31.02
C LEU A 569 19.30 -31.68 32.54
N HIS A 570 19.36 -30.52 33.19
CA HIS A 570 19.51 -30.39 34.65
C HIS A 570 20.70 -31.19 35.23
N GLY A 571 21.74 -31.43 34.44
CA GLY A 571 22.92 -32.21 34.85
C GLY A 571 22.73 -33.74 34.87
N ASP A 572 21.55 -34.25 34.52
CA ASP A 572 21.25 -35.69 34.51
C ASP A 572 21.85 -36.38 33.28
N ARG A 573 22.92 -37.17 33.49
CA ARG A 573 23.63 -37.90 32.44
C ARG A 573 22.76 -38.88 31.65
N SER A 574 21.62 -39.31 32.19
CA SER A 574 20.67 -40.17 31.48
C SER A 574 19.77 -39.40 30.49
N ARG A 575 19.79 -38.07 30.54
CA ARG A 575 18.91 -37.18 29.75
C ARG A 575 19.73 -36.20 28.91
N PRO A 576 20.27 -36.63 27.75
CA PRO A 576 21.00 -35.75 26.84
C PRO A 576 20.15 -34.56 26.40
N ASN A 577 20.75 -33.38 26.34
CA ASN A 577 20.09 -32.14 25.95
C ASN A 577 19.95 -32.03 24.42
N LYS A 578 19.07 -32.86 23.85
CA LYS A 578 18.75 -32.87 22.41
C LYS A 578 18.32 -31.48 21.89
N PRO A 579 17.52 -30.69 22.62
CA PRO A 579 17.13 -29.35 22.15
C PRO A 579 18.32 -28.39 21.98
N LEU A 580 19.32 -28.44 22.87
CA LEU A 580 20.55 -27.66 22.72
C LEU A 580 21.34 -28.13 21.49
N ALA A 581 21.58 -29.45 21.37
CA ALA A 581 22.29 -30.00 20.22
C ALA A 581 21.62 -29.66 18.88
N GLN A 582 20.29 -29.79 18.79
CA GLN A 582 19.53 -29.42 17.60
C GLN A 582 19.74 -27.94 17.25
N ARG A 583 19.68 -27.04 18.24
CA ARG A 583 19.82 -25.61 18.02
C ARG A 583 21.21 -25.23 17.49
N VAL A 584 22.27 -25.77 18.09
CA VAL A 584 23.65 -25.51 17.65
C VAL A 584 23.87 -26.11 16.25
N VAL A 585 23.37 -27.31 15.99
CA VAL A 585 23.44 -27.94 14.65
C VAL A 585 22.72 -27.11 13.58
N ASP A 586 21.53 -26.57 13.87
CA ASP A 586 20.82 -25.72 12.92
C ASP A 586 21.52 -24.39 12.67
N LYS A 587 22.24 -23.85 13.65
CA LYS A 587 23.14 -22.72 13.45
C LYS A 587 24.28 -23.09 12.49
N LEU A 588 24.99 -24.19 12.75
CA LEU A 588 26.06 -24.68 11.87
C LEU A 588 25.58 -24.96 10.44
N LYS A 589 24.32 -25.36 10.24
CA LYS A 589 23.71 -25.50 8.90
C LYS A 589 23.59 -24.14 8.20
N ARG A 590 23.10 -23.12 8.90
CA ARG A 590 23.00 -21.75 8.34
C ARG A 590 24.38 -21.22 7.96
N ASP A 591 25.38 -21.51 8.79
CA ASP A 591 26.78 -21.12 8.58
C ASP A 591 27.51 -22.02 7.57
N LYS A 592 26.81 -23.00 6.97
CA LYS A 592 27.33 -23.95 5.97
C LYS A 592 28.51 -24.79 6.45
N LEU A 593 28.62 -25.00 7.75
CA LEU A 593 29.61 -25.88 8.38
C LEU A 593 29.13 -27.34 8.41
N VAL A 594 27.82 -27.56 8.43
CA VAL A 594 27.22 -28.88 8.26
C VAL A 594 26.13 -28.85 7.19
N GLU A 595 25.88 -29.98 6.55
CA GLU A 595 24.82 -30.13 5.55
C GLU A 595 24.07 -31.44 5.73
N LYS A 596 22.93 -31.58 5.04
CA LYS A 596 22.10 -32.77 5.10
C LYS A 596 22.31 -33.62 3.86
N GLU A 597 22.87 -34.82 4.03
CA GLU A 597 22.96 -35.85 2.99
C GLU A 597 21.92 -36.94 3.28
N GLY A 598 20.83 -36.95 2.50
CA GLY A 598 19.71 -37.87 2.73
C GLY A 598 19.04 -37.64 4.09
N ARG A 599 19.19 -38.59 5.02
CA ARG A 599 18.68 -38.47 6.41
C ARG A 599 19.77 -38.11 7.43
N GLN A 600 21.02 -37.98 7.00
CA GLN A 600 22.18 -37.78 7.87
C GLN A 600 22.65 -36.33 7.82
N ILE A 601 23.29 -35.89 8.90
CA ILE A 601 23.96 -34.58 8.96
C ILE A 601 25.47 -34.86 8.89
N VAL A 602 26.14 -34.20 7.95
CA VAL A 602 27.57 -34.40 7.67
C VAL A 602 28.30 -33.07 7.70
N LEU A 603 29.60 -33.09 8.02
CA LEU A 603 30.46 -31.90 7.97
C LEU A 603 30.81 -31.55 6.52
N THR A 604 30.62 -30.29 6.15
CA THR A 604 31.12 -29.75 4.89
C THR A 604 32.65 -29.66 4.91
N LYS A 605 33.28 -29.33 3.78
CA LYS A 605 34.73 -29.06 3.75
C LYS A 605 35.13 -27.97 4.76
N ALA A 606 34.32 -26.91 4.87
CA ALA A 606 34.54 -25.83 5.83
C ALA A 606 34.35 -26.31 7.27
N GLY A 607 33.30 -27.10 7.54
CA GLY A 607 33.07 -27.71 8.86
C GLY A 607 34.19 -28.63 9.32
N LYS A 608 34.75 -29.45 8.41
CA LYS A 608 35.92 -30.30 8.71
C LYS A 608 37.15 -29.46 9.08
N THR A 609 37.38 -28.35 8.40
CA THR A 609 38.47 -27.42 8.72
C THR A 609 38.26 -26.76 10.08
N ALA A 610 37.03 -26.29 10.37
CA ALA A 610 36.69 -25.69 11.66
C ALA A 610 36.84 -26.70 12.81
N ALA A 611 36.32 -27.93 12.65
CA ALA A 611 36.47 -29.00 13.64
C ALA A 611 37.95 -29.35 13.90
N LYS A 612 38.80 -29.38 12.86
CA LYS A 612 40.24 -29.59 13.03
C LYS A 612 40.90 -28.44 13.78
N LYS A 613 40.54 -27.19 13.47
CA LYS A 613 41.03 -26.01 14.18
C LYS A 613 40.66 -26.04 15.66
N ALA A 614 39.43 -26.43 15.99
CA ALA A 614 38.97 -26.60 17.37
C ALA A 614 39.68 -27.75 18.12
N ARG A 615 40.18 -28.76 17.39
CA ARG A 615 40.93 -29.89 17.98
C ARG A 615 42.39 -29.55 18.29
N SER A 616 42.99 -28.64 17.53
CA SER A 616 44.33 -28.17 17.77
C SER A 616 44.30 -27.13 18.89
N PRO A 617 44.96 -27.36 20.04
CA PRO A 617 45.09 -26.32 21.05
C PRO A 617 45.81 -25.12 20.41
N SER A 618 45.24 -23.93 20.56
CA SER A 618 45.87 -22.67 20.14
C SER A 618 47.20 -22.50 20.88
N GLU A 619 48.32 -22.47 20.15
CA GLU A 619 49.66 -22.07 20.64
C GLU A 619 49.80 -20.56 20.89
N GLU A 620 48.72 -19.78 20.89
CA GLU A 620 48.77 -18.32 21.08
C GLU A 620 48.01 -17.87 22.34
N GLN A 621 48.36 -18.39 23.52
CA GLN A 621 48.15 -17.72 24.82
C GLN A 621 49.21 -18.19 25.82
N VAL A 622 50.43 -17.63 25.75
CA VAL A 622 51.42 -17.55 26.84
C VAL A 622 51.90 -16.13 26.93
#